data_AF-A0A496T4F7-F1
#
_entry.id   AF-A0A496T4F7-F1
#
_cell.length_a   1.000
_cell.length_b   1.000
_cell.length_c   1.000
_cell.angle_alpha   90.00
_cell.angle_beta   90.00
_cell.angle_gamma   90.00
#
_symmetry.space_group_name_H-M   'P 1'
#
loop_
_entity.id
_entity.type
_entity.pdbx_description
1 polymer ?
#
loop_
_entity_poly.entity_id
_entity_poly.type
_entity_poly.pdbx_seq_one_letter_code
_entity_poly.pdbx_strand_id
1 'polypeptide(L)' 'MINIDKFITIEELVRNFPQAVQFLMAKGISCIACGEPVWGTLEDNARQKGMDDKTIEQIVAELNQFLNNPRFIKN' A
#
# COMPACT_ATOMS: atom_id res chain seq x y z
N MET A 1 -3.69 -10.12 -13.60
CA MET A 1 -4.17 -10.05 -12.21
C MET A 1 -3.06 -9.40 -11.40
N ILE A 2 -3.36 -8.31 -10.71
CA ILE A 2 -2.38 -7.58 -9.89
C ILE A 2 -2.17 -8.39 -8.61
N ASN A 3 -0.92 -8.61 -8.21
CA ASN A 3 -0.58 -9.28 -6.96
C ASN A 3 0.60 -8.57 -6.29
N ILE A 4 0.30 -7.82 -5.24
CA ILE A 4 1.22 -7.01 -4.45
C ILE A 4 1.57 -7.79 -3.19
N ASP A 5 2.86 -7.88 -2.90
CA ASP A 5 3.38 -8.43 -1.66
C ASP A 5 3.75 -7.31 -0.67
N LYS A 6 3.74 -7.62 0.63
CA LYS A 6 4.10 -6.68 1.71
C LYS A 6 5.55 -6.19 1.66
N PHE A 7 6.43 -6.88 0.93
CA PHE A 7 7.80 -6.44 0.66
C PHE A 7 7.90 -5.41 -0.48
N ILE A 8 6.79 -5.04 -1.14
CA ILE A 8 6.81 -3.96 -2.12
C ILE A 8 7.29 -2.67 -1.46
N THR A 9 8.16 -1.92 -2.15
CA THR A 9 8.57 -0.60 -1.69
C THR A 9 7.44 0.40 -1.91
N ILE A 10 7.32 1.38 -1.02
CA ILE A 10 6.33 2.45 -1.19
C ILE A 10 6.59 3.22 -2.49
N GLU A 11 7.84 3.40 -2.89
CA GLU A 11 8.23 4.03 -4.16
C GLU A 11 7.66 3.27 -5.38
N GLU A 12 7.87 1.96 -5.45
CA GLU A 12 7.37 1.14 -6.55
C GLU A 12 5.84 1.07 -6.54
N LEU A 13 5.23 1.04 -5.35
CA LEU A 13 3.79 1.08 -5.22
C LEU A 13 3.21 2.42 -5.71
N VAL A 14 3.79 3.56 -5.33
CA VAL A 14 3.35 4.90 -5.77
C VAL A 14 3.52 5.06 -7.28
N ARG A 15 4.64 4.59 -7.83
CA ARG A 15 4.96 4.68 -9.25
C ARG A 15 4.02 3.84 -10.12
N ASN A 16 3.80 2.58 -9.75
CA ASN A 16 3.01 1.64 -10.56
C ASN A 16 1.52 1.69 -10.23
N PHE A 17 1.17 2.04 -8.99
CA PHE A 17 -0.19 2.01 -8.45
C PHE A 17 -0.48 3.26 -7.59
N PRO A 18 -0.48 4.48 -8.15
CA PRO A 18 -0.69 5.72 -7.38
C PRO A 18 -2.03 5.74 -6.60
N GLN A 19 -3.03 4.99 -7.06
CA GLN A 19 -4.30 4.80 -6.36
C GLN A 19 -4.20 4.00 -5.04
N ALA A 20 -3.19 3.13 -4.91
CA ALA A 20 -2.91 2.41 -3.67
C ALA A 20 -2.55 3.35 -2.53
N VAL A 21 -1.94 4.51 -2.84
CA VAL A 21 -1.55 5.53 -1.85
C VAL A 21 -2.76 5.99 -1.06
N GLN A 22 -3.87 6.34 -1.72
CA GLN A 22 -5.09 6.77 -1.05
C GLN A 22 -5.67 5.67 -0.16
N PHE A 23 -5.65 4.42 -0.64
CA PHE A 23 -6.11 3.27 0.11
C PHE A 23 -5.29 3.06 1.40
N LEU A 24 -3.96 3.10 1.29
CA LEU A 24 -3.05 2.92 2.42
C LEU A 24 -3.13 4.07 3.43
N MET A 25 -3.26 5.31 2.96
CA MET A 25 -3.51 6.45 3.84
C MET A 25 -4.81 6.30 4.64
N ALA A 26 -5.88 5.79 4.02
CA ALA A 26 -7.13 5.51 4.72
C ALA A 26 -7.01 4.40 5.78
N LYS A 27 -6.03 3.49 5.61
CA LYS A 27 -5.68 2.45 6.60
C LYS A 27 -4.69 2.95 7.67
N GLY A 28 -4.27 4.22 7.61
CA GLY A 28 -3.32 4.82 8.56
C GLY A 28 -1.85 4.61 8.21
N ILE A 29 -1.54 4.08 7.02
CA ILE A 29 -0.18 3.93 6.53
C ILE A 29 0.17 5.18 5.71
N SER A 30 1.10 5.98 6.23
CA SER A 30 1.57 7.20 5.57
C SER A 30 2.57 6.84 4.48
N CYS A 31 2.15 6.88 3.22
CA CYS A 31 3.03 6.63 2.08
C CYS A 31 3.78 7.90 1.60
N ILE A 32 3.37 9.08 2.08
CA ILE A 32 3.97 10.37 1.73
C ILE A 32 4.36 11.08 3.03
N ALA A 33 5.62 11.48 3.14
CA ALA A 33 6.12 12.32 4.22
C ALA A 33 6.76 13.57 3.62
N CYS A 34 6.39 14.76 4.11
CA CYS A 34 6.92 16.04 3.62
C CYS A 34 6.86 16.25 2.09
N GLY A 35 5.94 15.59 1.39
CA GLY A 35 5.77 15.72 -0.06
C GLY A 35 6.52 14.67 -0.90
N GLU A 36 7.27 13.77 -0.27
CA GLU A 36 8.03 12.71 -0.95
C GLU A 36 7.55 11.31 -0.53
N PRO A 37 7.65 10.29 -1.41
CA PRO A 37 7.40 8.92 -1.03
C PRO A 37 8.38 8.49 0.07
N VAL A 38 7.86 7.87 1.11
CA VAL A 38 8.69 7.36 2.19
C VAL A 38 9.55 6.21 1.70
N TRP A 39 10.78 6.14 2.21
CA TRP A 39 11.68 5.01 1.95
C TRP A 39 11.26 3.81 2.81
N GLY A 40 11.28 2.63 2.23
CA GLY A 40 10.94 1.37 2.91
C GLY A 40 9.82 0.58 2.24
N THR A 41 9.53 -0.59 2.80
CA THR A 41 8.47 -1.48 2.32
C THR A 41 7.13 -1.13 2.95
N LEU A 42 6.05 -1.65 2.36
CA LEU A 42 4.73 -1.59 2.96
C LEU A 42 4.72 -2.15 4.39
N GLU A 43 5.35 -3.32 4.58
CA GLU A 43 5.48 -3.96 5.89
C GLU A 43 6.21 -3.07 6.90
N ASP A 44 7.35 -2.50 6.52
CA ASP A 44 8.16 -1.66 7.42
C ASP A 44 7.36 -0.44 7.88
N ASN A 45 6.71 0.25 6.94
CA ASN A 45 5.90 1.43 7.23
C ASN A 45 4.68 1.08 8.11
N ALA A 46 4.06 -0.07 7.90
CA ALA A 46 2.96 -0.54 8.73
C ALA A 46 3.44 -0.91 10.15
N ARG A 47 4.59 -1.59 10.28
CA ARG A 47 5.19 -1.93 11.58
C ARG A 47 5.62 -0.69 12.37
N GLN A 48 6.13 0.34 11.70
CA GLN A 48 6.44 1.62 12.35
C GLN A 48 5.19 2.30 12.96
N LYS A 49 3.99 1.99 12.45
CA LYS A 49 2.71 2.42 13.02
C LYS A 49 2.19 1.52 14.13
N GLY A 50 2.93 0.48 14.50
CA GLY A 50 2.54 -0.50 15.51
C GLY A 50 1.54 -1.54 14.99
N MET A 51 1.49 -1.81 13.68
CA MET A 51 0.66 -2.86 13.12
C MET A 51 1.34 -4.22 13.22
N ASP A 52 0.61 -5.23 13.72
CA ASP A 52 1.05 -6.62 13.74
C ASP A 52 0.95 -7.29 12.36
N ASP A 53 1.67 -8.39 12.18
CA ASP A 53 1.72 -9.15 10.91
C ASP A 53 0.34 -9.50 10.36
N LYS A 54 -0.61 -9.90 11.22
CA LYS A 54 -1.98 -10.22 10.80
C LYS A 54 -2.69 -9.02 10.16
N THR A 55 -2.51 -7.84 10.73
CA THR A 55 -3.09 -6.60 10.20
C THR A 55 -2.44 -6.24 8.87
N ILE A 56 -1.13 -6.42 8.76
CA ILE A 56 -0.38 -6.16 7.52
C ILE A 56 -0.86 -7.10 6.40
N GLU A 57 -0.98 -8.39 6.69
CA GLU A 57 -1.49 -9.38 5.74
C GLU A 57 -2.91 -9.04 5.29
N GLN A 58 -3.78 -8.63 6.22
CA GLN A 58 -5.12 -8.19 5.90
C GLN A 58 -5.12 -6.96 4.98
N ILE A 59 -4.29 -5.95 5.26
CA ILE A 59 -4.19 -4.74 4.43
C ILE A 59 -3.69 -5.09 3.03
N VAL A 60 -2.71 -5.99 2.90
CA VAL A 60 -2.18 -6.45 1.62
C VAL A 60 -3.25 -7.19 0.82
N ALA A 61 -4.03 -8.06 1.47
CA ALA A 61 -5.13 -8.76 0.82
C ALA A 61 -6.21 -7.78 0.33
N GLU A 62 -6.62 -6.83 1.17
CA GLU A 62 -7.58 -5.79 0.80
C GLU A 62 -7.04 -4.88 -0.31
N LEU A 63 -5.75 -4.53 -0.29
CA LEU A 63 -5.10 -3.76 -1.35
C LEU A 63 -5.15 -4.50 -2.69
N ASN A 64 -4.86 -5.80 -2.68
CA ASN A 64 -4.95 -6.62 -3.88
C ASN A 64 -6.39 -6.69 -4.42
N GLN A 65 -7.38 -6.84 -3.54
CA GLN A 65 -8.78 -6.77 -3.95
C GLN A 65 -9.16 -5.41 -4.51
N PHE A 66 -8.68 -4.32 -3.90
CA PHE A 66 -8.90 -2.96 -4.37
C PHE A 66 -8.31 -2.73 -5.76
N LEU A 67 -7.08 -3.17 -6.00
CA LEU A 67 -6.40 -3.00 -7.29
C LEU A 67 -6.98 -3.87 -8.41
N ASN A 68 -7.48 -5.07 -8.08
CA ASN A 68 -8.15 -5.92 -9.07
C ASN A 68 -9.63 -5.56 -9.26
N ASN A 69 -10.17 -4.59 -8.52
CA ASN A 69 -11.55 -4.17 -8.68
C ASN A 69 -11.69 -3.35 -9.98
N PRO A 70 -12.54 -3.77 -10.94
CA PRO A 70 -12.70 -3.11 -12.24
C PRO A 70 -13.14 -1.65 -12.16
N ARG A 71 -13.67 -1.20 -11.01
CA ARG A 71 -14.04 0.20 -10.78
C ARG A 71 -12.84 1.16 -10.67
N PHE A 72 -11.65 0.64 -10.37
CA PHE A 72 -10.40 1.40 -10.23
C PHE A 72 -9.36 1.06 -11.31
N ILE A 73 -9.66 0.13 -12.21
CA ILE A 73 -8.86 -0.08 -13.41
C ILE A 73 -9.25 1.04 -14.39
N LYS A 74 -8.63 2.21 -14.25
CA LYS A 74 -8.76 3.26 -15.26
C LYS A 74 -8.06 2.80 -16.54
N ASN A 75 -8.85 2.77 -17.62
CA ASN A 75 -8.47 2.54 -19.01
C ASN A 75 -7.50 3.61 -19.51
#